data_AF-A0A508WS64-F1
#
_entry.id   AF-A0A508WS64-F1
#
_cell.length_a   1.000
_cell.length_b   1.000
_cell.length_c   1.000
_cell.angle_alpha   90.00
_cell.angle_beta   90.00
_cell.angle_gamma   90.00
#
_symmetry.space_group_name_H-M   'P 1'
#
loop_
_entity.id
_entity.type
_entity.pdbx_description
1 polymer ?
#
loop_
_entity_poly.entity_id
_entity_poly.type
_entity_poly.pdbx_seq_one_letter_code
_entity_poly.pdbx_strand_id
1 'polypeptide(L)' 'MSNDRVKSIFAGNFDRQSAIEAAVELYGVNATTAVAHCALEAYVDRRKADHEFWFRIFAHLKGVPLSDSKH' A
#
# COMPACT_ATOMS: atom_id res chain seq x y z
N MET A 1 0.21 -16.54 12.55
CA MET A 1 0.69 -16.27 11.17
C MET A 1 1.19 -14.84 11.16
N SER A 2 2.51 -14.70 11.19
CA SER A 2 3.23 -13.47 11.52
C SER A 2 3.10 -12.39 10.46
N ASN A 3 2.51 -11.26 10.84
CA ASN A 3 2.49 -10.00 10.08
C ASN A 3 3.91 -9.46 9.79
N ASP A 4 4.95 -10.13 10.29
CA ASP A 4 6.36 -9.79 10.12
C ASP A 4 6.87 -10.02 8.69
N ARG A 5 6.33 -11.01 7.96
CA ARG A 5 6.77 -11.29 6.58
C ARG A 5 6.39 -10.14 5.63
N VAL A 6 5.25 -9.54 5.88
CA VAL A 6 4.71 -8.44 5.07
C VAL A 6 5.31 -7.10 5.47
N LYS A 7 5.58 -6.87 6.77
CA LYS A 7 6.43 -5.76 7.20
C LYS A 7 7.81 -5.79 6.56
N SER A 8 8.43 -6.97 6.42
CA SER A 8 9.73 -7.11 5.76
C SER A 8 9.69 -6.81 4.26
N ILE A 9 8.64 -7.24 3.56
CA ILE A 9 8.45 -6.95 2.13
C ILE A 9 8.18 -5.45 1.90
N PHE A 10 7.45 -4.79 2.80
CA PHE A 10 7.09 -3.37 2.66
C PHE A 10 8.12 -2.38 3.25
N ALA A 11 9.01 -2.82 4.15
CA ALA A 11 10.05 -1.96 4.74
C ALA A 11 11.23 -1.69 3.79
N GLY A 12 11.35 -2.46 2.70
CA GLY A 12 12.47 -2.40 1.77
C GLY A 12 12.14 -1.66 0.48
N ASN A 13 11.90 -0.35 0.54
CA ASN A 13 12.14 0.59 -0.57
C ASN A 13 11.61 0.19 -1.97
N PHE A 14 10.40 -0.37 -2.06
CA PHE A 14 9.76 -0.66 -3.35
C PHE A 14 9.10 0.61 -3.92
N ASP A 15 9.20 0.81 -5.23
CA ASP A 15 8.40 1.82 -5.94
C ASP A 15 6.90 1.53 -5.74
N ARG A 16 6.03 2.55 -5.84
CA ARG A 16 4.57 2.41 -5.63
C ARG A 16 4.01 1.25 -6.45
N GLN A 17 4.47 1.10 -7.69
CA GLN A 17 3.99 0.07 -8.60
C GLN A 17 4.38 -1.34 -8.11
N SER A 18 5.64 -1.52 -7.70
CA SER A 18 6.12 -2.81 -7.20
C SER A 18 5.46 -3.20 -5.87
N ALA A 19 5.16 -2.22 -5.01
CA ALA A 19 4.42 -2.47 -3.77
C ALA A 19 2.96 -2.89 -4.04
N ILE A 20 2.32 -2.32 -5.08
CA ILE A 20 1.00 -2.74 -5.57
C ILE A 20 1.04 -4.17 -6.09
N GLU A 21 1.98 -4.47 -6.98
CA GLU A 21 2.12 -5.79 -7.60
C GLU A 21 2.40 -6.86 -6.55
N ALA A 22 3.33 -6.61 -5.62
CA ALA A 22 3.60 -7.51 -4.51
C ALA A 22 2.37 -7.70 -3.61
N ALA A 23 1.63 -6.64 -3.30
CA ALA A 23 0.42 -6.76 -2.49
C ALA A 23 -0.67 -7.58 -3.21
N VAL A 24 -0.85 -7.38 -4.52
CA VAL A 24 -1.80 -8.16 -5.34
C VAL A 24 -1.34 -9.61 -5.47
N GLU A 25 -0.05 -9.88 -5.66
CA GLU A 25 0.51 -11.23 -5.76
C GLU A 25 0.38 -11.99 -4.44
N LEU A 26 0.68 -11.35 -3.31
CA LEU A 26 0.64 -11.97 -1.97
C LEU A 26 -0.78 -12.13 -1.42
N TYR A 27 -1.66 -11.16 -1.66
CA TYR A 27 -2.96 -11.09 -1.00
C TYR A 27 -4.16 -11.22 -1.94
N GLY A 28 -3.95 -11.12 -3.26
CA GLY A 28 -5.02 -11.19 -4.26
C GLY A 28 -6.14 -10.20 -3.96
N VAL A 29 -7.34 -10.74 -3.72
CA VAL A 29 -8.55 -9.96 -3.36
C VAL A 29 -8.36 -9.11 -2.09
N ASN A 30 -7.47 -9.51 -1.19
CA ASN A 30 -7.21 -8.83 0.08
C ASN A 30 -6.13 -7.75 -0.02
N ALA A 31 -5.54 -7.51 -1.19
CA ALA A 31 -4.46 -6.53 -1.37
C ALA A 31 -4.87 -5.13 -0.88
N THR A 32 -6.09 -4.71 -1.20
CA THR A 32 -6.66 -3.43 -0.74
C THR A 32 -6.70 -3.33 0.79
N THR A 33 -7.11 -4.41 1.46
CA THR A 33 -7.19 -4.47 2.92
C THR A 33 -5.80 -4.46 3.56
N ALA A 34 -4.84 -5.17 2.97
CA ALA A 34 -3.45 -5.20 3.44
C ALA A 34 -2.80 -3.81 3.35
N VAL A 35 -2.99 -3.11 2.23
CA VAL A 35 -2.50 -1.74 2.05
C VAL A 35 -3.17 -0.75 3.01
N ALA A 36 -4.48 -0.86 3.22
CA ALA A 36 -5.18 -0.03 4.19
C ALA A 36 -4.65 -0.25 5.61
N HIS A 37 -4.32 -1.50 5.97
CA HIS A 37 -3.70 -1.83 7.24
C HIS A 37 -2.29 -1.22 7.37
N CYS A 38 -1.47 -1.27 6.32
CA CYS A 38 -0.16 -0.60 6.31
C CYS A 38 -0.26 0.92 6.44
N ALA A 39 -1.24 1.55 5.78
CA ALA A 39 -1.50 2.98 5.95
C ALA A 39 -1.86 3.31 7.41
N LEU A 40 -2.73 2.50 8.03
CA LEU A 40 -3.14 2.68 9.42
C LEU A 40 -1.96 2.49 10.40
N GLU A 41 -1.13 1.46 10.21
CA GLU A 41 0.07 1.25 11.03
C GLU A 41 1.04 2.43 10.91
N ALA A 42 1.29 2.94 9.69
CA ALA A 42 2.14 4.11 9.48
C ALA A 42 1.58 5.38 10.14
N TYR A 43 0.25 5.54 10.17
CA TYR A 43 -0.41 6.64 10.87
C TYR A 43 -0.20 6.56 12.39
N VAL A 44 -0.36 5.36 12.98
CA VAL A 44 -0.12 5.09 14.40
C VAL A 44 1.34 5.33 14.77
N ASP A 45 2.27 4.90 13.91
CA ASP A 45 3.72 5.13 14.03
C ASP A 45 4.13 6.60 13.83
N ARG A 46 3.19 7.51 13.54
CA ARG A 46 3.43 8.92 13.21
C ARG A 46 4.32 9.13 11.98
N ARG A 47 4.51 8.10 11.15
CA ARG A 47 5.28 8.16 9.90
C ARG A 47 4.39 8.68 8.77
N LYS A 48 4.26 10.02 8.72
CA LYS A 48 3.38 10.71 7.74
C LYS A 48 3.75 10.42 6.28
N ALA A 49 5.04 10.31 5.96
CA ALA A 49 5.50 10.02 4.60
C ALA A 49 5.06 8.62 4.15
N ASP A 50 5.25 7.61 5.01
CA ASP A 50 4.83 6.23 4.76
C ASP A 50 3.30 6.15 4.67
N HIS A 51 2.57 6.84 5.55
CA HIS A 51 1.11 6.90 5.49
C HIS A 51 0.60 7.46 4.15
N GLU A 52 1.14 8.58 3.66
CA GLU A 52 0.72 9.15 2.37
C GLU A 52 1.05 8.20 1.20
N PHE A 53 2.19 7.53 1.26
CA PHE A 53 2.59 6.53 0.27
C PHE A 53 1.58 5.37 0.19
N TRP A 54 1.23 4.76 1.33
CA TRP A 54 0.24 3.68 1.39
C TRP A 54 -1.16 4.14 1.01
N PHE A 55 -1.54 5.37 1.39
CA PHE A 55 -2.84 5.93 1.03
C PHE A 55 -2.97 6.13 -0.49
N ARG A 56 -1.90 6.55 -1.17
CA ARG A 56 -1.86 6.65 -2.63
C ARG A 56 -1.99 5.29 -3.31
N ILE A 57 -1.35 4.27 -2.77
CA ILE A 57 -1.48 2.88 -3.25
C ILE A 57 -2.92 2.38 -3.07
N PHE A 58 -3.53 2.65 -1.91
CA PHE A 58 -4.91 2.29 -1.62
C PHE A 58 -5.88 2.96 -2.61
N ALA A 59 -5.69 4.25 -2.88
CA ALA A 59 -6.51 4.98 -3.86
C ALA A 59 -6.40 4.35 -5.26
N HIS A 60 -5.18 3.97 -5.69
CA HIS A 60 -4.95 3.30 -6.96
C HIS A 60 -5.63 1.93 -7.03
N LEU A 61 -5.51 1.10 -5.98
CA LEU A 61 -6.13 -0.22 -5.90
C LEU A 61 -7.65 -0.18 -5.84
N LYS A 62 -8.22 0.83 -5.17
CA LYS A 62 -9.68 1.05 -5.13
C LYS A 62 -10.26 1.49 -6.46
N GLY A 63 -9.42 1.76 -7.46
CA GLY A 63 -9.86 2.34 -8.72
C GLY A 63 -10.44 3.74 -8.52
N VAL A 64 -10.01 4.47 -7.48
CA VAL A 64 -10.27 5.90 -7.40
C VAL A 64 -9.32 6.53 -8.42
N PRO A 65 -9.82 7.03 -9.55
CA PRO A 65 -8.96 7.75 -10.47
C PRO A 65 -8.63 9.07 -9.76
N LEU A 66 -7.46 9.13 -9.10
CA LEU A 66 -6.78 10.41 -8.92
C LEU A 66 -6.50 10.88 -10.33
N SER A 67 -7.37 11.77 -10.82
CA SER A 67 -7.46 12.16 -12.21
C SER A 67 -6.08 12.54 -12.75
N ASP A 68 -5.45 11.60 -13.47
CA ASP A 68 -4.52 11.98 -14.51
C ASP A 68 -5.39 12.25 -15.74
N SER A 69 -6.00 13.44 -15.72
CA SER A 69 -6.62 14.00 -16.91
C SER A 69 -5.51 14.22 -17.93
N LYS A 70 -5.42 13.35 -18.93
CA LYS A 70 -5.00 13.80 -20.26
C LYS A 70 -5.75 13.02 -21.35
N HIS A 71 -6.64 13.79 -21.96
CA HIS A 71 -7.32 13.54 -23.23
C HIS A 71 -6.30 13.40 -24.36
#